data_AF-A0A7J0F1Y2-F1
#
_entry.id   AF-A0A7J0F1Y2-F1
#
_cell.length_a   1.000
_cell.length_b   1.000
_cell.length_c   1.000
_cell.angle_alpha   90.00
_cell.angle_beta   90.00
_cell.angle_gamma   90.00
#
_symmetry.space_group_name_H-M   'P 1'
#
loop_
_entity.id
_entity.type
_entity.pdbx_description
1 polymer ?
#
loop_
_entity_poly.entity_id
_entity_poly.type
_entity_poly.pdbx_seq_one_letter_code
_entity_poly.pdbx_strand_id
1 'polypeptide(L)'
;MEGNWEARKVLGTGSRWSIGDGSMVRIWNDNWIPLPTTFRPITPSNALDAEAKVSDLLLSRPRRWNIQQVNEIFWLFDANNILGIPLGSAAADKLIWHYTNHGEYTVCSA
;
A
#
# COMPACT_ATOMS: atom_id res chain seq x y z
N MET A 1 20.13 -31.44 -19.71
CA MET A 1 19.18 -30.67 -20.53
C MET A 1 17.99 -30.35 -19.65
N GLU A 2 17.71 -29.05 -19.55
CA GLU A 2 16.75 -28.39 -18.66
C GLU A 2 15.33 -28.98 -18.66
N GLY A 3 14.68 -28.80 -17.52
CA GLY A 3 13.24 -28.96 -17.32
C GLY A 3 12.77 -28.19 -16.10
N ASN A 4 13.01 -26.88 -16.13
CA ASN A 4 12.68 -25.89 -15.12
C ASN A 4 11.15 -25.68 -15.07
N TRP A 5 10.44 -26.16 -14.04
CA TRP A 5 8.99 -25.87 -13.91
C TRP A 5 8.44 -25.74 -12.47
N GLU A 6 9.26 -25.47 -11.46
CA GLU A 6 8.73 -25.04 -10.16
C GLU A 6 8.27 -23.56 -10.22
N ALA A 7 7.33 -23.26 -11.13
CA ALA A 7 6.75 -21.95 -11.39
C ALA A 7 5.38 -21.80 -10.70
N ARG A 8 5.18 -22.34 -9.48
CA ARG A 8 3.85 -22.34 -8.85
C ARG A 8 3.85 -21.98 -7.36
N LYS A 9 4.58 -20.94 -6.96
CA LYS A 9 4.35 -20.38 -5.61
C LYS A 9 4.67 -18.89 -5.42
N VAL A 10 4.21 -18.02 -6.34
CA VAL A 10 4.13 -16.57 -6.06
C VAL A 10 2.78 -15.99 -6.53
N LEU A 11 1.69 -16.70 -6.25
CA LEU A 11 0.33 -16.16 -6.36
C LEU A 11 -0.18 -15.87 -4.96
N GLY A 12 0.36 -14.82 -4.34
CA GLY A 12 -0.09 -14.32 -3.06
C GLY A 12 -0.39 -12.84 -3.18
N THR A 13 -1.67 -12.49 -3.42
CA THR A 13 -2.25 -11.14 -3.26
C THR A 13 -1.71 -10.04 -4.17
N GLY A 14 -2.12 -10.05 -5.44
CA GLY A 14 -1.78 -9.02 -6.42
C GLY A 14 -2.53 -7.69 -6.29
N SER A 15 -3.18 -7.39 -5.16
CA SER A 15 -3.94 -6.14 -4.96
C SER A 15 -3.40 -5.36 -3.76
N ARG A 16 -3.25 -4.04 -3.92
CA ARG A 16 -2.87 -3.09 -2.88
C ARG A 16 -3.80 -1.89 -2.89
N TRP A 17 -3.92 -1.18 -1.78
CA TRP A 17 -4.62 0.08 -1.73
C TRP A 17 -3.75 1.20 -2.30
N SER A 18 -4.32 1.94 -3.25
CA SER A 18 -3.90 3.29 -3.59
C SER A 18 -4.46 4.22 -2.53
N ILE A 19 -3.57 4.82 -1.75
CA ILE A 19 -3.96 5.73 -0.69
C ILE A 19 -4.53 7.00 -1.31
N GLY A 20 -5.80 7.23 -1.02
CA GLY A 20 -5.96 8.31 -0.07
C GLY A 20 -7.10 9.21 -0.37
N ASP A 21 -8.15 9.31 0.44
CA ASP A 21 -8.28 9.92 1.79
C ASP A 21 -7.70 9.14 2.98
N GLY A 22 -7.47 7.84 2.85
CA GLY A 22 -6.85 6.99 3.86
C GLY A 22 -7.81 6.55 4.96
N SER A 23 -9.09 6.90 4.84
CA SER A 23 -10.12 6.62 5.84
C SER A 23 -10.56 5.16 5.83
N MET A 24 -10.41 4.47 4.69
CA MET A 24 -10.84 3.08 4.52
C MET A 24 -9.72 2.11 4.88
N VAL A 25 -8.46 2.51 4.67
CA VAL A 25 -7.29 1.64 4.80
C VAL A 25 -6.78 1.58 6.23
N ARG A 26 -6.69 0.37 6.80
CA ARG A 26 -6.06 0.11 8.10
C ARG A 26 -4.55 -0.03 7.94
N ILE A 27 -3.81 0.63 8.82
CA ILE A 27 -2.35 0.69 8.79
C ILE A 27 -1.72 -0.71 8.83
N TRP A 28 -2.18 -1.56 9.75
CA TRP A 28 -1.52 -2.83 10.06
C TRP A 28 -2.09 -4.02 9.27
N ASN A 29 -3.37 -3.95 8.90
CA ASN A 29 -4.13 -5.10 8.41
C ASN A 29 -4.34 -5.12 6.89
N ASP A 30 -4.27 -3.96 6.22
CA ASP A 30 -4.55 -3.86 4.79
C ASP A 30 -3.25 -3.70 4.00
N ASN A 31 -3.21 -4.21 2.75
CA ASN A 31 -2.03 -4.10 1.89
C ASN A 31 -1.98 -2.71 1.24
N TRP A 32 -1.12 -1.79 1.70
CA TRP A 32 -1.06 -0.42 1.15
C TRP A 32 0.34 0.14 0.95
N ILE A 33 1.37 -0.50 1.51
CA ILE A 33 2.76 -0.10 1.31
C ILE A 33 3.32 -0.84 0.10
N PRO A 34 4.06 -0.19 -0.81
CA PRO A 34 4.66 -0.84 -1.97
C PRO A 34 5.90 -1.69 -1.63
N LEU A 35 5.77 -2.62 -0.68
CA LEU A 35 6.84 -3.55 -0.30
C LEU A 35 6.83 -4.82 -1.18
N PRO A 36 8.00 -5.39 -1.52
CA PRO A 36 8.08 -6.54 -2.44
C PRO A 36 7.40 -7.82 -1.96
N THR A 37 7.20 -7.98 -0.64
CA THR A 37 6.76 -9.25 -0.04
C THR A 37 5.55 -9.11 0.87
N THR A 38 5.51 -8.09 1.73
CA THR A 38 4.47 -7.97 2.77
C THR A 38 3.33 -7.02 2.40
N PHE A 39 3.57 -6.03 1.54
CA PHE A 39 2.68 -4.89 1.26
C PHE A 39 2.16 -4.12 2.50
N ARG A 40 2.76 -4.35 3.66
CA ARG A 40 2.36 -3.85 4.98
C ARG A 40 3.58 -3.54 5.84
N PRO A 41 3.45 -2.67 6.86
CA PRO A 41 4.54 -2.40 7.78
C PRO A 41 5.09 -3.70 8.38
N ILE A 42 6.42 -3.81 8.46
CA ILE A 42 7.10 -4.85 9.24
C ILE A 42 7.28 -4.41 10.71
N THR A 43 7.14 -3.12 10.97
CA THR A 43 7.16 -2.54 12.31
C THR A 43 6.06 -3.18 13.16
N PRO A 44 6.36 -3.63 14.40
CA PRO A 44 5.33 -4.17 15.29
C PRO A 44 4.22 -3.15 15.55
N SER A 45 2.96 -3.60 15.57
CA SER A 45 1.78 -2.76 15.79
C SER A 45 1.58 -2.38 17.27
N ASN A 46 2.63 -1.94 17.95
CA ASN A 46 2.60 -1.57 19.38
C ASN A 46 2.39 -0.06 19.62
N ALA A 47 2.59 0.75 18.58
CA ALA A 47 2.56 2.20 18.68
C ALA A 47 1.17 2.82 18.40
N LEU A 48 0.28 2.10 17.70
CA LEU A 48 -1.09 2.53 17.39
C LEU A 48 -2.08 1.39 17.60
N ASP A 49 -3.36 1.75 17.75
CA ASP A 49 -4.46 0.80 17.78
C ASP A 49 -4.50 -0.08 16.52
N ALA A 50 -4.99 -1.31 16.66
CA ALA A 50 -5.12 -2.28 15.56
C ALA A 50 -6.03 -1.76 14.42
N GLU A 51 -6.98 -0.88 14.75
CA GLU A 51 -7.92 -0.27 13.81
C GLU A 51 -7.49 1.11 13.31
N ALA A 52 -6.27 1.56 13.65
CA ALA A 52 -5.73 2.83 13.19
C ALA A 52 -5.70 2.89 11.65
N LYS A 53 -6.08 4.05 11.11
CA LYS A 53 -6.28 4.27 9.68
C LYS A 53 -5.13 5.05 9.09
N VAL A 54 -4.88 4.88 7.79
CA VAL A 54 -3.83 5.62 7.09
C VAL A 54 -4.10 7.14 7.14
N SER A 55 -5.37 7.55 7.24
CA SER A 55 -5.76 8.94 7.51
C SER A 55 -5.11 9.54 8.75
N ASP A 56 -4.81 8.74 9.78
CA ASP A 56 -4.20 9.21 11.02
C ASP A 56 -2.73 9.59 10.83
N LEU A 57 -2.11 9.15 9.74
CA LEU A 57 -0.74 9.51 9.33
C LEU A 57 -0.72 10.70 8.38
N LEU A 58 -1.88 11.28 8.04
CA LEU A 58 -2.01 12.35 7.06
C LEU A 58 -2.39 13.68 7.71
N LEU A 59 -1.69 14.74 7.31
CA LEU A 59 -2.08 16.11 7.61
C LEU A 59 -3.01 16.61 6.51
N SER A 60 -4.09 17.28 6.91
CA SER A 60 -5.02 17.94 6.00
C SER A 60 -4.60 19.39 5.74
N ARG A 61 -4.83 19.90 4.52
CA ARG A 61 -4.66 21.31 4.11
C ARG A 61 -3.24 21.90 4.30
N PRO A 62 -2.26 21.62 3.41
CA PRO A 62 -2.29 20.74 2.26
C PRO A 62 -2.10 19.29 2.68
N ARG A 63 -2.62 18.39 1.85
CA ARG A 63 -2.51 16.96 2.09
C ARG A 63 -1.06 16.51 1.99
N ARG A 64 -0.55 15.93 3.08
CA ARG A 64 0.80 15.36 3.14
C ARG A 64 0.91 14.32 4.25
N TRP A 65 1.93 13.49 4.19
CA TRP A 65 2.31 12.64 5.30
C TRP A 65 2.74 13.48 6.50
N ASN A 66 2.32 13.08 7.69
CA ASN A 66 2.88 13.59 8.95
C ASN A 66 4.25 12.95 9.18
N ILE A 67 5.29 13.57 8.62
CA ILE A 67 6.67 13.02 8.65
C ILE A 67 7.12 12.71 10.07
N GLN A 68 6.81 13.59 11.03
CA GLN A 68 7.20 13.40 12.42
C GLN A 68 6.54 12.13 12.99
N GLN A 69 5.21 12.05 12.89
CA GLN A 69 4.45 10.91 13.42
C GLN A 69 4.83 9.60 12.73
N VAL A 70 5.07 9.61 11.42
CA VAL A 70 5.53 8.42 10.68
C VAL A 70 6.90 7.95 11.19
N ASN A 71 7.84 8.87 11.44
CA ASN A 71 9.16 8.51 11.97
C ASN A 71 9.15 8.09 13.44
N GLU A 72 8.16 8.52 14.22
CA GLU A 72 7.98 8.10 15.63
C GLU A 72 7.36 6.70 15.74
N ILE A 73 6.46 6.35 14.81
CA ILE A 73 5.67 5.12 14.87
C ILE A 73 6.36 3.96 14.13
N PHE A 74 6.98 4.24 12.97
CA PHE A 74 7.51 3.22 12.08
C PHE A 74 9.04 3.15 12.15
N TRP A 75 9.57 1.94 11.98
CA TRP A 75 11.00 1.77 11.72
C TRP A 75 11.40 2.51 10.44
N LEU A 76 12.66 2.95 10.38
CA LEU A 76 13.20 3.74 9.27
C LEU A 76 12.91 3.12 7.89
N PHE A 77 12.95 1.79 7.79
CA PHE A 77 12.62 1.08 6.56
C PHE A 77 11.17 1.31 6.12
N ASP A 78 10.20 1.12 7.01
CA ASP A 78 8.79 1.34 6.71
C ASP A 78 8.49 2.83 6.52
N ALA A 79 9.04 3.69 7.37
CA ALA A 79 8.88 5.14 7.27
C ALA A 79 9.30 5.66 5.89
N ASN A 80 10.47 5.25 5.40
CA ASN A 80 10.94 5.64 4.06
C ASN A 80 9.99 5.17 2.95
N ASN A 81 9.43 3.96 3.06
CA ASN A 81 8.48 3.45 2.08
C ASN A 81 7.14 4.20 2.14
N ILE A 82 6.62 4.48 3.34
CA ILE A 82 5.37 5.24 3.55
C ILE A 82 5.51 6.66 3.00
N LEU A 83 6.57 7.37 3.39
CA LEU A 83 6.84 8.74 2.94
C LEU A 83 7.08 8.82 1.43
N GLY A 84 7.57 7.74 0.82
CA GLY A 84 7.73 7.62 -0.62
C GLY A 84 6.44 7.39 -1.40
N ILE A 85 5.31 7.09 -0.74
CA ILE A 85 4.02 6.90 -1.42
C ILE A 85 3.51 8.28 -1.89
N PRO A 86 3.32 8.48 -3.22
CA PRO A 86 2.76 9.72 -3.72
C PRO A 86 1.30 9.84 -3.30
N LEU A 87 0.98 10.94 -2.61
CA LEU A 87 -0.39 11.29 -2.28
C LEU A 87 -1.02 12.01 -3.47
N GLY A 88 -1.98 11.36 -4.12
CA GLY A 88 -2.71 11.91 -5.25
C GLY A 88 -3.72 12.99 -4.85
N SER A 89 -4.71 13.22 -5.72
CA SER A 89 -5.86 14.06 -5.39
C SER A 89 -6.60 13.51 -4.17
N ALA A 90 -7.38 14.37 -3.48
CA ALA A 90 -8.19 13.99 -2.32
C ALA A 90 -9.40 13.09 -2.67
N ALA A 91 -9.19 12.11 -3.53
CA ALA A 91 -10.18 11.11 -3.90
C ALA A 91 -10.37 10.08 -2.77
N ALA A 92 -11.35 9.21 -2.91
CA ALA A 92 -11.48 8.06 -2.02
C ALA A 92 -10.35 7.04 -2.26
N ASP A 93 -10.02 6.28 -1.22
CA ASP A 93 -9.15 5.10 -1.30
C ASP A 93 -9.61 4.11 -2.39
N LYS A 94 -8.67 3.54 -3.15
CA LYS A 94 -8.98 2.58 -4.22
C LYS A 94 -8.12 1.34 -4.12
N LEU A 95 -8.72 0.16 -4.32
CA LEU A 95 -7.97 -1.07 -4.49
C LEU A 95 -7.40 -1.13 -5.93
N ILE A 96 -6.08 -1.19 -6.06
CA ILE A 96 -5.36 -1.29 -7.33
C ILE A 96 -4.62 -2.62 -7.42
N TRP A 97 -4.47 -3.16 -8.63
CA TRP A 97 -3.68 -4.38 -8.86
C TRP A 97 -2.20 -4.02 -9.04
N HIS A 98 -1.33 -4.70 -8.31
CA HIS A 98 0.13 -4.52 -8.35
C HIS A 98 0.75 -5.09 -9.62
N TYR A 99 0.15 -6.14 -10.18
CA TYR A 99 0.52 -6.73 -11.47
C TYR A 99 -0.45 -6.29 -12.56
N THR A 100 -0.28 -5.08 -13.09
CA THR A 100 -0.78 -4.82 -14.44
C THR A 100 0.15 -5.52 -15.41
N ASN A 101 -0.22 -6.72 -15.85
CA ASN A 101 0.26 -7.20 -17.14
C ASN A 101 -0.23 -6.17 -18.17
N HIS A 102 0.69 -5.62 -18.96
CA HIS A 102 0.33 -4.88 -20.16
C HIS A 102 -0.71 -5.67 -20.96
N GLY A 103 -1.78 -5.01 -21.40
CA GLY A 103 -2.77 -5.59 -22.30
C GLY A 103 -4.01 -4.71 -22.38
N GLU A 104 -4.15 -4.01 -23.49
CA GLU A 104 -5.30 -3.20 -23.85
C GLU A 104 -6.61 -3.98 -23.68
N TYR A 105 -7.51 -3.50 -22.83
CA TYR A 105 -8.90 -3.94 -22.87
C TYR A 105 -9.67 -3.01 -23.80
N THR A 106 -9.56 -3.27 -25.10
CA THR A 106 -10.50 -2.73 -26.09
C THR A 106 -11.81 -3.49 -25.90
N VAL A 107 -12.70 -2.95 -25.05
CA VAL A 107 -14.09 -3.40 -25.01
C VAL A 107 -14.81 -2.89 -26.25
N CYS A 108 -14.80 -3.68 -27.32
CA CYS A 108 -15.90 -3.66 -28.27
C CYS A 108 -16.97 -4.62 -27.72
N SER A 109 -18.00 -4.07 -27.07
CA SER A 109 -19.28 -4.77 -27.02
C SER A 109 -19.91 -4.77 -28.41
N ALA A 110 -20.49 -5.90 -28.77
CA ALA A 110 -21.06 -6.26 -30.06
C ALA A 110 -22.23 -5.37 -30.50
#